data_AF-A0A4S1DU66-F1
#
_entry.id   AF-A0A4S1DU66-F1
#
_cell.length_a   1.000
_cell.length_b   1.000
_cell.length_c   1.000
_cell.angle_alpha   90.00
_cell.angle_beta   90.00
_cell.angle_gamma   90.00
#
_symmetry.space_group_name_H-M   'P 1'
#
loop_
_entity.id
_entity.type
_entity.pdbx_description
1 polymer ?
#
loop_
_entity_poly.entity_id
_entity_poly.type
_entity_poly.pdbx_seq_one_letter_code
_entity_poly.pdbx_strand_id
1 'polypeptide(L)'
;MGKPKQTPHFDSFIQEAGEVNRSLANESSILSEIASAEPVVISELLSGEPAMMEKILSAEPTMLSEIASAEPTILGELIAAEPSLFAEIATAEPAMLSEIAAAEPVVFSKIAAAEPVIFGKAMASVISEIASSKK
;
A
#
# COMPACT_ATOMS: atom_id res chain seq x y z
N MET A 1 19.49 -38.59 -28.50
CA MET A 1 18.32 -37.72 -28.21
C MET A 1 18.82 -36.31 -27.92
N GLY A 2 18.47 -35.34 -28.76
CA GLY A 2 18.86 -33.94 -28.56
C GLY A 2 18.03 -33.28 -27.45
N LYS A 3 18.70 -32.58 -26.53
CA LYS A 3 18.03 -31.69 -25.57
C LYS A 3 17.23 -30.64 -26.36
N PRO A 4 16.04 -30.22 -25.90
CA PRO A 4 15.28 -29.17 -26.57
C PRO A 4 16.14 -27.89 -26.60
N LYS A 5 16.34 -27.32 -27.79
CA LYS A 5 16.99 -26.01 -27.96
C LYS A 5 16.04 -24.97 -27.36
N GLN A 6 16.32 -24.49 -26.15
CA GLN A 6 15.69 -23.29 -25.62
C GLN A 6 16.03 -22.14 -26.57
N THR A 7 15.00 -21.47 -27.07
CA THR A 7 15.14 -20.35 -28.00
C THR A 7 15.57 -19.10 -27.21
N PRO A 8 16.46 -18.27 -27.76
CA PRO A 8 17.00 -17.08 -27.08
C PRO A 8 15.94 -16.03 -26.69
N HIS A 9 14.72 -16.17 -27.23
CA HIS A 9 13.59 -15.28 -26.95
C HIS A 9 12.99 -15.46 -25.55
N PHE A 10 13.15 -16.63 -24.92
CA PHE A 10 12.60 -16.89 -23.58
C PHE A 10 13.52 -16.35 -22.47
N ASP A 11 14.84 -16.55 -22.60
CA ASP A 11 15.82 -16.04 -21.63
C ASP A 11 15.84 -14.49 -21.60
N SER A 12 15.68 -13.84 -22.75
CA SER A 12 15.58 -12.37 -22.86
C SER A 12 14.34 -11.82 -22.17
N PHE A 13 13.20 -12.53 -22.23
CA PHE A 13 11.96 -12.12 -21.56
C PHE A 13 12.05 -12.22 -20.04
N ILE A 14 12.71 -13.27 -19.52
CA ILE A 14 12.94 -13.43 -18.07
C ILE A 14 13.95 -12.38 -17.55
N GLN A 15 14.95 -12.01 -18.36
CA GLN A 15 15.90 -10.96 -18.02
C GLN A 15 15.25 -9.57 -17.97
N GLU A 16 14.44 -9.23 -18.97
CA GLU A 16 13.69 -7.97 -19.04
C GLU A 16 12.66 -7.87 -17.90
N ALA A 17 11.94 -8.95 -17.61
CA ALA A 17 11.08 -9.02 -16.43
C ALA A 17 11.86 -8.84 -15.12
N GLY A 18 13.08 -9.39 -15.03
CA GLY A 18 13.97 -9.22 -13.89
C GLY A 18 14.52 -7.80 -13.73
N GLU A 19 14.72 -7.05 -14.81
CA GLU A 19 15.16 -5.65 -14.81
C GLU A 19 14.04 -4.69 -14.41
N VAL A 20 12.82 -4.93 -14.92
CA VAL A 20 11.62 -4.20 -14.51
C VAL A 20 11.34 -4.42 -13.03
N ASN A 21 11.38 -5.67 -12.57
CA ASN A 21 11.11 -6.00 -11.16
C ASN A 21 12.16 -5.41 -10.21
N ARG A 22 13.41 -5.29 -10.66
CA ARG A 22 14.49 -4.68 -9.88
C ARG A 22 14.40 -3.14 -9.88
N SER A 23 13.92 -2.54 -10.96
CA SER A 23 13.69 -1.10 -11.03
C SER A 23 12.53 -0.69 -10.12
N LEU A 24 11.42 -1.44 -10.16
CA LEU A 24 10.29 -1.26 -9.25
C LEU A 24 10.71 -1.46 -7.77
N ALA A 25 11.49 -2.50 -7.46
CA ALA A 25 11.99 -2.71 -6.10
C ALA A 25 12.94 -1.60 -5.60
N ASN A 26 13.71 -0.98 -6.50
CA ASN A 26 14.56 0.15 -6.14
C ASN A 26 13.74 1.43 -5.92
N GLU A 27 12.72 1.68 -6.75
CA GLU A 27 11.79 2.79 -6.58
C GLU A 27 11.02 2.66 -5.27
N SER A 28 10.56 1.44 -4.95
CA SER A 28 9.96 1.08 -3.66
C SER A 28 10.83 1.45 -2.47
N SER A 29 12.09 1.01 -2.52
CA SER A 29 13.03 1.22 -1.43
C SER A 29 13.34 2.70 -1.22
N ILE A 30 13.37 3.51 -2.28
CA ILE A 30 13.62 4.95 -2.18
C ILE A 30 12.42 5.66 -1.56
N LEU A 31 11.20 5.31 -1.96
CA LEU A 31 9.99 5.93 -1.42
C LEU A 31 9.78 5.57 0.06
N SER A 32 10.08 4.32 0.44
CA SER A 32 10.10 3.89 1.85
C SER A 32 11.11 4.67 2.69
N GLU A 33 12.31 4.87 2.14
CA GLU A 33 13.36 5.65 2.81
C GLU A 33 12.96 7.13 2.94
N ILE A 34 12.31 7.71 1.92
CA ILE A 34 11.74 9.07 1.98
C ILE A 34 10.61 9.16 3.01
N ALA A 35 9.70 8.19 3.06
CA ALA A 35 8.59 8.20 4.02
C ALA A 35 9.07 8.17 5.47
N SER A 36 10.18 7.46 5.72
CA SER A 36 10.81 7.37 7.03
C SER A 36 11.66 8.60 7.39
N ALA A 37 12.41 9.14 6.41
CA ALA A 37 13.37 10.22 6.66
C ALA A 37 12.77 11.64 6.53
N GLU A 38 11.82 11.82 5.61
CA GLU A 38 11.26 13.12 5.23
C GLU A 38 9.73 13.07 5.14
N PRO A 39 9.03 12.88 6.28
CA PRO A 39 7.57 12.82 6.34
C PRO A 39 6.84 14.03 5.72
N VAL A 40 7.48 15.21 5.75
CA VAL A 40 6.95 16.44 5.15
C VAL A 40 6.84 16.31 3.62
N VAL A 41 7.77 15.60 2.97
CA VAL A 41 7.72 15.37 1.51
C VAL A 41 6.52 14.51 1.15
N ILE A 42 6.18 13.53 2.00
CA ILE A 42 4.97 12.74 1.84
C ILE A 42 3.71 13.59 2.00
N SER A 43 3.67 14.50 2.97
CA SER A 43 2.55 15.46 3.10
C SER A 43 2.41 16.34 1.85
N GLU A 44 3.53 16.86 1.35
CA GLU A 44 3.53 17.75 0.19
C GLU A 44 3.08 17.02 -1.07
N LEU A 45 3.56 15.79 -1.31
CA LEU A 45 3.10 14.92 -2.40
C LEU A 45 1.61 14.62 -2.31
N LEU A 46 1.09 14.33 -1.11
CA LEU A 46 -0.34 14.12 -0.90
C LEU A 46 -1.18 15.36 -1.22
N SER A 47 -0.70 16.54 -0.82
CA SER A 47 -1.42 17.78 -1.05
C SER A 47 -1.36 18.27 -2.50
N GLY A 48 -0.24 18.01 -3.19
CA GLY A 48 0.04 18.51 -4.54
C GLY A 48 -0.34 17.53 -5.64
N GLU A 49 -0.18 16.23 -5.40
CA GLU A 49 -0.32 15.16 -6.40
C GLU A 49 -1.01 13.90 -5.82
N PRO A 50 -2.26 14.00 -5.33
CA PRO A 50 -2.96 12.88 -4.69
C PRO A 50 -3.08 11.64 -5.59
N ALA A 51 -3.27 11.82 -6.91
CA ALA A 51 -3.33 10.72 -7.88
C ALA A 51 -1.99 9.97 -8.03
N MET A 52 -0.85 10.64 -7.80
CA MET A 52 0.45 9.97 -7.78
C MET A 52 0.56 9.09 -6.54
N MET A 53 0.12 9.60 -5.40
CA MET A 53 0.11 8.86 -4.14
C MET A 53 -0.80 7.64 -4.18
N GLU A 54 -1.99 7.76 -4.77
CA GLU A 54 -2.89 6.63 -5.01
C GLU A 54 -2.18 5.53 -5.82
N LYS A 55 -1.58 5.89 -6.95
CA LYS A 55 -0.88 4.93 -7.81
C LYS A 55 0.28 4.25 -7.09
N ILE A 56 1.01 5.01 -6.26
CA ILE A 56 2.10 4.50 -5.45
C ILE A 56 1.58 3.49 -4.43
N LEU A 57 0.54 3.82 -3.68
CA LEU A 57 -0.01 2.94 -2.64
C LEU A 57 -0.75 1.72 -3.18
N SER A 58 -1.33 1.82 -4.39
CA SER A 58 -1.85 0.65 -5.11
C SER A 58 -0.75 -0.29 -5.57
N ALA A 59 0.42 0.23 -5.94
CA ALA A 59 1.58 -0.58 -6.31
C ALA A 59 2.30 -1.16 -5.10
N GLU A 60 2.36 -0.39 -4.01
CA GLU A 60 3.12 -0.70 -2.79
C GLU A 60 2.33 -0.36 -1.53
N PRO A 61 1.40 -1.23 -1.13
CA PRO A 61 0.57 -1.00 0.04
C PRO A 61 1.38 -0.88 1.34
N THR A 62 2.55 -1.52 1.42
CA THR A 62 3.41 -1.55 2.61
C THR A 62 3.88 -0.17 3.04
N MET A 63 3.97 0.80 2.12
CA MET A 63 4.26 2.19 2.48
C MET A 63 3.19 2.81 3.37
N LEU A 64 1.96 2.32 3.32
CA LEU A 64 0.91 2.80 4.22
C LEU A 64 1.29 2.57 5.69
N SER A 65 1.94 1.45 6.03
CA SER A 65 2.43 1.17 7.37
C SER A 65 3.55 2.11 7.80
N GLU A 66 4.43 2.47 6.87
CA GLU A 66 5.54 3.38 7.13
C GLU A 66 5.03 4.81 7.37
N ILE A 67 4.10 5.27 6.53
CA ILE A 67 3.42 6.55 6.70
C ILE A 67 2.66 6.55 8.03
N ALA A 68 1.96 5.47 8.37
CA ALA A 68 1.26 5.35 9.65
C ALA A 68 2.22 5.50 10.84
N SER A 69 3.39 4.87 10.77
CA SER A 69 4.38 4.90 11.84
C SER A 69 5.12 6.23 11.94
N ALA A 70 5.39 6.90 10.81
CA ALA A 70 6.13 8.16 10.79
C ALA A 70 5.22 9.36 11.08
N GLU A 71 4.04 9.38 10.47
CA GLU A 71 3.09 10.50 10.47
C GLU A 71 1.63 10.02 10.44
N PRO A 72 1.08 9.58 11.58
CA PRO A 72 -0.29 9.10 11.66
C PRO A 72 -1.33 10.16 11.29
N THR A 73 -1.00 11.44 11.43
CA THR A 73 -1.87 12.55 11.02
C THR A 73 -2.07 12.57 9.50
N ILE A 74 -0.99 12.36 8.73
CA ILE A 74 -1.01 12.32 7.26
C ILE A 74 -1.85 11.14 6.78
N LEU A 75 -1.73 9.97 7.43
CA LEU A 75 -2.53 8.80 7.09
C LEU A 75 -4.04 9.11 7.15
N GLY A 76 -4.47 9.83 8.19
CA GLY A 76 -5.87 10.22 8.34
C GLY A 76 -6.33 11.18 7.25
N GLU A 77 -5.48 12.13 6.86
CA GLU A 77 -5.77 13.10 5.78
C GLU A 77 -5.84 12.41 4.42
N LEU A 78 -4.91 11.51 4.13
CA LEU A 78 -4.89 10.69 2.92
C LEU A 78 -6.19 9.89 2.79
N ILE A 79 -6.59 9.18 3.85
CA ILE A 79 -7.80 8.34 3.79
C ILE A 79 -9.07 9.20 3.68
N ALA A 80 -9.08 10.39 4.29
CA ALA A 80 -10.19 11.34 4.14
C ALA A 80 -10.26 11.93 2.72
N ALA A 81 -9.11 12.16 2.07
CA ALA A 81 -9.05 12.63 0.69
C ALA A 81 -9.41 11.53 -0.31
N GLU A 82 -8.94 10.30 -0.08
CA GLU A 82 -9.09 9.14 -0.97
C GLU A 82 -9.71 7.92 -0.26
N PRO A 83 -11.01 7.98 0.11
CA PRO A 83 -11.68 6.91 0.82
C PRO A 83 -11.81 5.61 -0.01
N SER A 84 -11.85 5.69 -1.34
CA SER A 84 -11.85 4.52 -2.22
C SER A 84 -10.56 3.71 -2.12
N LEU A 85 -9.41 4.40 -2.07
CA LEU A 85 -8.10 3.76 -1.92
C LEU A 85 -8.03 2.97 -0.61
N PHE A 86 -8.56 3.52 0.48
CA PHE A 86 -8.62 2.81 1.75
C PHE A 86 -9.43 1.51 1.67
N ALA A 87 -10.56 1.50 0.98
CA ALA A 87 -11.36 0.29 0.78
C ALA A 87 -10.68 -0.75 -0.12
N GLU A 88 -9.93 -0.29 -1.13
CA GLU A 88 -9.12 -1.14 -2.00
C GLU A 88 -8.00 -1.82 -1.20
N ILE A 89 -7.21 -1.05 -0.44
CA ILE A 89 -6.16 -1.58 0.41
C ILE A 89 -6.74 -2.52 1.47
N ALA A 90 -7.92 -2.24 2.05
CA ALA A 90 -8.58 -3.14 2.99
C ALA A 90 -8.98 -4.49 2.39
N THR A 91 -9.12 -4.55 1.08
CA THR A 91 -9.41 -5.78 0.35
C THR A 91 -8.13 -6.50 -0.05
N ALA A 92 -7.10 -5.76 -0.48
CA ALA A 92 -5.83 -6.31 -0.93
C ALA A 92 -4.93 -6.76 0.22
N GLU A 93 -4.82 -5.93 1.27
CA GLU A 93 -3.88 -6.08 2.39
C GLU A 93 -4.59 -5.92 3.76
N PRO A 94 -5.60 -6.76 4.06
CA PRO A 94 -6.38 -6.68 5.30
C PRO A 94 -5.55 -6.88 6.58
N ALA A 95 -4.51 -7.73 6.54
CA ALA A 95 -3.65 -7.97 7.70
C ALA A 95 -2.84 -6.73 8.08
N MET A 96 -2.24 -6.08 7.09
CA MET A 96 -1.52 -4.81 7.28
C MET A 96 -2.43 -3.74 7.87
N LEU A 97 -3.63 -3.57 7.31
CA LEU A 97 -4.58 -2.59 7.86
C LEU A 97 -5.04 -2.92 9.28
N SER A 98 -5.14 -4.20 9.64
CA SER A 98 -5.40 -4.59 11.03
C SER A 98 -4.26 -4.19 11.97
N GLU A 99 -3.01 -4.32 11.53
CA GLU A 99 -1.84 -3.91 12.33
C GLU A 99 -1.79 -2.40 12.50
N ILE A 100 -1.99 -1.64 11.41
CA ILE A 100 -2.06 -0.18 11.45
C ILE A 100 -3.22 0.28 12.35
N ALA A 101 -4.41 -0.33 12.24
CA ALA A 101 -5.55 0.02 13.08
C ALA A 101 -5.28 -0.19 14.58
N ALA A 102 -4.49 -1.22 14.92
CA ALA A 102 -4.10 -1.50 16.29
C ALA A 102 -3.04 -0.51 16.80
N ALA A 103 -2.12 -0.08 15.94
CA ALA A 103 -1.09 0.91 16.26
C ALA A 103 -1.67 2.33 16.37
N GLU A 104 -2.59 2.69 15.46
CA GLU A 104 -3.12 4.05 15.28
C GLU A 104 -4.65 4.14 15.48
N PRO A 105 -5.17 3.78 16.67
CA PRO A 105 -6.62 3.72 16.92
C PRO A 105 -7.30 5.10 16.85
N VAL A 106 -6.57 6.18 17.13
CA VAL A 106 -7.10 7.55 17.05
C VAL A 106 -7.35 7.96 15.60
N VAL A 107 -6.45 7.58 14.68
CA VAL A 107 -6.60 7.85 13.24
C VAL A 107 -7.82 7.11 12.71
N PHE A 108 -7.95 5.83 13.04
CA PHE A 108 -9.10 5.01 12.62
C PHE A 108 -10.41 5.53 13.20
N SER A 109 -10.41 6.06 14.43
CA SER A 109 -11.60 6.69 15.02
C SER A 109 -12.03 7.94 14.25
N LYS A 110 -11.08 8.76 13.79
CA LYS A 110 -11.36 9.95 12.97
C LYS A 110 -11.89 9.56 11.60
N ILE A 111 -11.29 8.57 10.95
CA ILE A 111 -11.75 8.04 9.66
C ILE A 111 -13.16 7.48 9.79
N ALA A 112 -13.44 6.69 10.83
CA ALA A 112 -14.77 6.13 11.08
C ALA A 112 -15.83 7.23 11.30
N ALA A 113 -15.45 8.36 11.90
CA ALA A 113 -16.34 9.49 12.12
C ALA A 113 -16.59 10.29 10.83
N ALA A 114 -15.56 10.46 9.99
CA ALA A 114 -15.65 11.20 8.73
C ALA A 114 -16.36 10.38 7.64
N GLU A 115 -15.98 9.10 7.49
CA GLU A 115 -16.37 8.22 6.40
C GLU A 115 -16.91 6.86 6.90
N PRO A 116 -18.02 6.85 7.67
CA PRO A 116 -18.50 5.66 8.38
C PRO A 116 -18.86 4.48 7.46
N VAL A 117 -19.38 4.76 6.25
CA VAL A 117 -19.77 3.71 5.30
C VAL A 117 -18.55 3.03 4.70
N ILE A 118 -17.54 3.82 4.30
CA ILE A 118 -16.31 3.32 3.71
C ILE A 118 -15.51 2.56 4.77
N PHE A 119 -15.38 3.14 5.96
CA PHE A 119 -14.74 2.50 7.10
C PHE A 119 -15.36 1.15 7.44
N GLY A 120 -16.70 1.10 7.52
CA GLY A 120 -17.42 -0.15 7.80
C GLY A 120 -17.16 -1.23 6.74
N LYS A 121 -17.11 -0.87 5.46
CA LYS A 121 -16.78 -1.81 4.37
C LYS A 121 -15.35 -2.33 4.46
N ALA A 122 -14.40 -1.42 4.64
CA ALA A 122 -12.98 -1.76 4.79
C ALA A 122 -12.77 -2.73 5.96
N MET A 123 -13.31 -2.41 7.14
CA MET A 123 -13.16 -3.26 8.32
C MET A 123 -13.91 -4.59 8.19
N ALA A 124 -14.99 -4.66 7.42
CA ALA A 124 -15.65 -5.93 7.12
C ALA A 124 -14.73 -6.88 6.31
N SER A 125 -14.00 -6.35 5.31
CA SER A 125 -12.98 -7.11 4.57
C SER A 125 -11.88 -7.60 5.51
N VAL A 126 -11.35 -6.72 6.37
CA VAL A 126 -10.32 -7.07 7.36
C VAL A 126 -10.78 -8.20 8.29
N ILE A 127 -11.99 -8.11 8.83
CA ILE A 127 -12.55 -9.13 9.72
C ILE A 127 -12.73 -10.46 8.98
N SER A 128 -13.19 -10.42 7.73
CA SER A 128 -13.40 -11.63 6.92
C SER A 128 -12.11 -12.38 6.65
N GLU A 129 -11.01 -11.66 6.38
CA GLU A 129 -9.69 -12.29 6.18
C GLU A 129 -9.19 -12.93 7.47
N ILE A 130 -9.21 -12.20 8.59
CA ILE A 130 -8.76 -12.70 9.90
C ILE A 130 -9.53 -13.98 10.29
N ALA A 131 -10.83 -14.02 9.98
CA ALA A 131 -11.66 -15.19 10.24
C ALA A 131 -11.29 -16.39 9.33
N SER A 132 -10.84 -16.12 8.11
CA SER A 132 -10.46 -17.13 7.12
C SER A 132 -9.06 -17.70 7.38
N SER A 133 -8.10 -16.89 7.80
CA SER A 133 -6.72 -17.35 8.09
C SER A 133 -6.60 -18.25 9.33
N LYS A 134 -7.67 -18.37 10.14
CA LYS A 134 -7.72 -19.22 11.35
C LYS A 134 -8.28 -20.63 11.12
N LYS A 135 -8.65 -21.00 9.89
CA LYS A 135 -9.10 -22.35 9.50
C LYS A 135 -7.98 -23.16 8.89
#